data_AF-A0A933B113-F1
#
_entry.id   AF-A0A933B113-F1
#
_cell.length_a   1.000
_cell.length_b   1.000
_cell.length_c   1.000
_cell.angle_alpha   90.00
_cell.angle_beta   90.00
_cell.angle_gamma   90.00
#
_symmetry.space_group_name_H-M   'P 1'
#
loop_
_entity.id
_entity.type
_entity.pdbx_description
1 polymer ?
#
loop_
_entity_poly.entity_id
_entity_poly.type
_entity_poly.pdbx_seq_one_letter_code
_entity_poly.pdbx_strand_id
1 'polypeptide(L)'
;MDNSAYWKEEFERLADRIGKLKAIVAIARKMLVVVWHVLTKKEADRHAQPEKVASKFLHWAYDLRREGRQGIRAGEFAGCKLKEIRMKETVYSVRRSGRTVRLGPEDE
;
A
#
# COMPACT_ATOMS: atom_id res chain seq x y z
N MET A 1 2.28 -7.51 12.34
CA MET A 1 0.83 -7.71 12.13
C MET A 1 0.56 -7.79 10.63
N ASP A 2 0.10 -8.94 10.14
CA ASP A 2 -0.09 -9.21 8.72
C ASP A 2 -1.35 -8.56 8.14
N ASN A 3 -1.22 -7.89 6.98
CA ASN A 3 -2.34 -7.32 6.22
C ASN A 3 -3.35 -8.41 5.79
N SER A 4 -2.91 -9.67 5.82
CA SER A 4 -3.74 -10.84 5.52
C SER A 4 -4.77 -11.13 6.61
N ALA A 5 -4.65 -10.61 7.83
CA ALA A 5 -5.53 -11.01 8.94
C ALA A 5 -6.99 -10.61 8.66
N TYR A 6 -7.24 -9.34 8.28
CA TYR A 6 -8.59 -8.84 8.03
C TYR A 6 -9.31 -9.59 6.91
N TRP A 7 -8.67 -9.74 5.75
CA TRP A 7 -9.28 -10.45 4.61
C TRP A 7 -9.41 -11.95 4.84
N LYS A 8 -8.54 -12.54 5.66
CA LYS A 8 -8.62 -13.94 6.06
C LYS A 8 -9.81 -14.17 7.00
N GLU A 9 -9.97 -13.32 8.02
CA GLU A 9 -11.12 -13.37 8.93
C GLU A 9 -12.45 -13.16 8.18
N GLU A 10 -12.48 -12.20 7.25
CA GLU A 10 -13.66 -11.96 6.42
C GLU A 10 -13.94 -13.13 5.46
N PHE A 11 -12.90 -13.78 4.93
CA PHE A 11 -13.04 -15.00 4.15
C PHE A 11 -13.61 -16.14 4.99
N GLU A 12 -13.07 -16.38 6.20
CA GLU A 12 -13.54 -17.43 7.10
C GLU A 12 -15.02 -17.21 7.46
N ARG A 13 -15.39 -15.98 7.83
CA ARG A 13 -16.78 -15.59 8.10
C ARG A 13 -17.72 -15.85 6.92
N LEU A 14 -17.28 -15.54 5.69
CA LEU A 14 -18.06 -15.79 4.48
C LEU A 14 -18.10 -17.29 4.14
N ALA A 15 -16.99 -18.01 4.32
CA ALA A 15 -16.90 -19.44 4.04
C ALA A 15 -17.88 -20.23 4.94
N ASP A 16 -18.01 -19.84 6.20
CA ASP A 16 -18.95 -20.45 7.14
C ASP A 16 -20.42 -20.20 6.74
N ARG A 17 -20.73 -19.03 6.17
CA ARG A 17 -22.11 -18.66 5.82
C ARG A 17 -22.57 -19.16 4.45
N ILE A 18 -21.70 -19.11 3.43
CA ILE A 18 -22.08 -19.34 2.02
C ILE A 18 -21.24 -20.40 1.32
N GLY A 19 -20.27 -21.00 2.01
CA GLY A 19 -19.35 -22.01 1.48
C GLY A 19 -18.10 -21.42 0.83
N LYS A 20 -16.98 -22.16 0.91
CA LYS A 20 -15.63 -21.72 0.51
C LYS A 20 -15.55 -21.16 -0.92
N LEU A 21 -16.13 -21.85 -1.91
CA LEU A 21 -16.06 -21.43 -3.32
C LEU A 21 -16.73 -20.07 -3.55
N LYS A 22 -17.90 -19.85 -2.94
CA LYS A 22 -18.63 -18.57 -3.06
C LYS A 22 -17.94 -17.46 -2.26
N ALA A 23 -17.33 -17.80 -1.13
CA ALA A 23 -16.55 -16.86 -0.33
C ALA A 23 -15.32 -16.32 -1.09
N ILE A 24 -14.60 -17.17 -1.84
CA ILE A 24 -13.46 -16.72 -2.67
C ILE A 24 -13.91 -15.66 -3.69
N VAL A 25 -15.00 -15.92 -4.42
CA VAL A 25 -15.53 -14.99 -5.42
C VAL A 25 -15.99 -13.68 -4.78
N ALA A 26 -16.64 -13.75 -3.61
CA ALA A 26 -17.07 -12.58 -2.87
C ALA A 26 -15.89 -11.70 -2.42
N ILE A 27 -14.83 -12.31 -1.88
CA ILE A 27 -13.60 -11.60 -1.49
C ILE A 27 -12.93 -10.98 -2.71
N ALA A 28 -12.79 -11.71 -3.81
CA ALA A 28 -12.21 -11.18 -5.05
C ALA A 28 -12.97 -9.94 -5.56
N ARG A 29 -14.31 -9.97 -5.53
CA ARG A 29 -15.14 -8.81 -5.91
C ARG A 29 -14.91 -7.62 -4.97
N LYS A 30 -14.82 -7.85 -3.66
CA LYS A 30 -14.51 -6.79 -2.67
C LYS A 30 -13.13 -6.18 -2.94
N MET A 31 -12.10 -7.01 -3.16
CA MET A 31 -10.76 -6.54 -3.46
C MET A 31 -10.72 -5.70 -4.75
N LEU A 32 -11.44 -6.12 -5.80
CA LEU A 32 -11.53 -5.35 -7.04
C LEU A 32 -12.14 -3.96 -6.83
N VAL A 33 -13.19 -3.87 -6.01
CA VAL A 33 -13.82 -2.59 -5.67
C VAL A 33 -12.85 -1.69 -4.91
N VAL A 34 -12.07 -2.25 -3.96
CA VAL A 34 -11.04 -1.50 -3.24
C VAL A 34 -9.98 -0.98 -4.21
N VAL A 35 -9.45 -1.82 -5.10
CA VAL A 35 -8.47 -1.41 -6.11
C VAL A 35 -9.03 -0.30 -7.00
N TRP A 36 -10.27 -0.43 -7.47
CA TRP A 36 -10.92 0.59 -8.28
C TRP A 36 -11.06 1.93 -7.52
N HIS A 37 -11.41 1.89 -6.23
CA HIS A 37 -11.49 3.09 -5.40
C HIS A 37 -10.12 3.76 -5.27
N VAL A 38 -9.07 2.99 -4.98
CA VAL A 38 -7.69 3.51 -4.89
C VAL A 38 -7.24 4.14 -6.20
N LEU A 39 -7.52 3.50 -7.34
CA LEU A 39 -7.11 4.00 -8.65
C LEU A 39 -7.94 5.21 -9.12
N THR A 40 -9.25 5.20 -8.89
CA THR A 40 -10.17 6.20 -9.45
C THR A 40 -10.31 7.42 -8.53
N LYS A 41 -10.40 7.21 -7.22
CA LYS A 41 -10.61 8.28 -6.24
C LYS A 41 -9.29 8.75 -5.60
N LYS A 42 -8.18 8.04 -5.84
CA LYS A 42 -6.87 8.33 -5.24
C LYS A 42 -6.93 8.40 -3.72
N GLU A 43 -7.74 7.56 -3.11
CA GLU A 43 -7.91 7.43 -1.67
C GLU A 43 -7.33 6.09 -1.23
N ALA A 44 -6.48 6.12 -0.20
CA ALA A 44 -5.93 4.90 0.36
C ALA A 44 -7.02 4.00 0.96
N ASP A 45 -6.82 2.68 0.82
CA ASP A 45 -7.67 1.70 1.48
C ASP A 45 -7.61 1.88 3.01
N ARG A 46 -8.76 1.88 3.68
CA ARG A 46 -8.88 2.09 5.13
C ARG A 46 -8.11 1.04 5.94
N HIS A 47 -7.97 -0.16 5.39
CA HIS A 47 -7.29 -1.27 6.05
C HIS A 47 -5.82 -1.42 5.62
N ALA A 48 -5.31 -0.52 4.77
CA ALA A 48 -3.92 -0.55 4.37
C ALA A 48 -3.00 -0.06 5.49
N GLN A 49 -2.00 -0.86 5.84
CA GLN A 49 -0.90 -0.44 6.72
C GLN A 49 0.03 0.53 5.98
N PRO A 50 0.12 1.81 6.40
CA PRO A 50 0.87 2.83 5.68
C PRO A 50 2.36 2.48 5.48
N GLU A 51 3.00 1.86 6.48
CA GLU A 51 4.41 1.48 6.45
C GLU A 51 4.71 0.41 5.39
N LYS A 52 3.76 -0.53 5.19
CA LYS A 52 3.90 -1.58 4.18
C LYS A 52 3.74 -1.02 2.79
N VAL A 53 2.79 -0.11 2.58
CA VAL A 53 2.61 0.54 1.29
C VAL A 53 3.81 1.42 0.97
N ALA A 54 4.31 2.18 1.95
CA ALA A 54 5.54 2.96 1.83
C ALA A 54 6.76 2.07 1.50
N SER A 55 6.88 0.91 2.15
CA SER A 55 7.92 -0.08 1.85
C SER A 55 7.82 -0.62 0.41
N LYS A 56 6.60 -0.83 -0.10
CA LYS A 56 6.36 -1.26 -1.48
C LYS A 56 6.69 -0.16 -2.49
N PHE A 57 6.32 1.10 -2.21
CA PHE A 57 6.73 2.21 -3.05
C PHE A 57 8.25 2.41 -3.06
N LEU A 58 8.92 2.23 -1.91
CA LEU A 58 10.38 2.21 -1.85
C LEU A 58 10.97 1.06 -2.67
N HIS A 59 10.42 -0.16 -2.58
CA HIS A 59 10.86 -1.28 -3.41
C HIS A 59 10.76 -0.94 -4.89
N TRP A 60 9.60 -0.43 -5.31
CA TRP A 60 9.39 0.01 -6.68
C TRP A 60 10.38 1.11 -7.11
N ALA A 61 10.67 2.06 -6.22
CA ALA A 61 11.65 3.11 -6.49
C ALA A 61 13.08 2.58 -6.70
N TYR A 62 13.47 1.48 -6.05
CA TYR A 62 14.77 0.85 -6.26
C TYR A 62 14.81 0.00 -7.53
N ASP A 63 13.71 -0.65 -7.88
CA ASP A 63 13.59 -1.38 -9.15
C ASP A 63 13.63 -0.42 -10.35
N LEU A 64 13.16 0.81 -10.16
CA LEU A 64 13.27 1.89 -11.15
C LEU A 64 14.71 2.45 -11.24
N ARG A 65 15.28 2.42 -12.46
CA ARG A 65 16.46 3.22 -12.80
C ARG A 65 16.18 4.72 -12.56
N ARG A 66 17.23 5.54 -12.36
CA ARG A 66 17.08 6.97 -12.02
C ARG A 66 16.19 7.74 -13.01
N GLU A 67 16.22 7.37 -14.30
CA GLU A 67 15.35 7.90 -15.35
C GLU A 67 13.87 7.65 -15.07
N GLY A 68 13.51 6.44 -14.60
CA GLY A 68 12.15 6.08 -14.21
C GLY A 68 11.67 6.77 -12.93
N ARG A 69 12.57 7.41 -12.18
CA ARG A 69 12.28 8.27 -11.03
C ARG A 69 12.31 9.76 -11.38
N GLN A 70 12.45 10.13 -12.66
CA GLN A 70 12.54 11.53 -13.07
C GLN A 70 13.69 12.29 -12.35
N GLY A 71 14.77 11.58 -11.99
CA GLY A 71 15.94 12.17 -11.31
C GLY A 71 15.88 12.24 -9.78
N ILE A 72 14.72 11.99 -9.15
CA ILE A 72 14.55 12.15 -7.68
C ILE A 72 15.03 10.93 -6.87
N ARG A 73 15.30 11.14 -5.57
CA ARG A 73 15.74 10.06 -4.67
C ARG A 73 14.61 9.06 -4.41
N ALA A 74 14.96 7.82 -4.07
CA ALA A 74 13.96 6.76 -3.84
C ALA A 74 12.98 7.08 -2.70
N GLY A 75 13.46 7.76 -1.64
CA GLY A 75 12.64 8.23 -0.53
C GLY A 75 11.63 9.29 -0.95
N GLU A 76 12.09 10.31 -1.68
CA GLU A 76 11.24 11.37 -2.26
C GLU A 76 10.18 10.80 -3.21
N PHE A 77 10.58 9.86 -4.08
CA PHE A 77 9.65 9.18 -4.99
C PHE A 77 8.53 8.46 -4.23
N ALA A 78 8.89 7.68 -3.20
CA ALA A 78 7.91 6.99 -2.37
C ALA A 78 7.01 7.97 -1.62
N GLY A 79 7.56 9.08 -1.12
CA GLY A 79 6.80 10.19 -0.53
C GLY A 79 5.78 10.82 -1.46
N CYS A 80 6.20 11.13 -2.69
CA CYS A 80 5.33 11.66 -3.74
C CYS A 80 4.18 10.71 -4.06
N LYS A 81 4.44 9.40 -4.13
CA LYS A 81 3.40 8.39 -4.38
C LYS A 81 2.43 8.22 -3.21
N LEU A 82 2.91 8.32 -1.97
CA LEU A 82 2.04 8.36 -0.79
C LEU A 82 1.18 9.62 -0.74
N LYS A 83 1.72 10.77 -1.18
CA LYS A 83 0.96 12.02 -1.36
C LYS A 83 -0.18 11.84 -2.35
N GLU A 84 0.12 11.18 -3.47
CA GLU A 84 -0.83 10.99 -4.57
C GLU A 84 -2.07 10.23 -4.12
N ILE A 85 -1.92 9.23 -3.24
CA ILE A 85 -3.04 8.46 -2.67
C ILE A 85 -3.59 9.02 -1.35
N ARG A 86 -3.24 10.27 -1.01
CA ARG A 86 -3.66 10.98 0.21
C ARG A 86 -3.36 10.22 1.52
N MET A 87 -2.32 9.39 1.55
CA MET A 87 -1.93 8.61 2.75
C MET A 87 -0.84 9.31 3.58
N LYS A 88 -0.81 10.65 3.53
CA LYS A 88 0.37 11.44 3.88
C LYS A 88 0.54 11.73 5.37
N GLU A 89 -0.50 11.55 6.18
CA GLU A 89 -0.49 12.04 7.56
C GLU A 89 0.31 11.15 8.53
N THR A 90 0.70 9.93 8.14
CA THR A 90 1.17 8.92 9.12
C THR A 90 2.62 8.44 8.94
N VAL A 91 3.27 8.60 7.77
CA VAL A 91 4.57 7.95 7.51
C VAL A 91 5.65 8.92 7.01
N TYR A 92 6.52 9.33 7.94
CA TYR A 92 7.68 10.19 7.66
C TYR A 92 8.97 9.41 7.37
N SER A 93 9.05 8.17 7.86
CA SER A 93 10.20 7.29 7.63
C SER A 93 9.79 5.82 7.67
N VAL A 94 10.56 4.98 6.98
CA VAL A 94 10.38 3.52 6.97
C VAL A 94 11.71 2.85 7.28
N ARG A 95 11.69 1.89 8.21
CA ARG A 95 12.84 1.05 8.52
C ARG A 95 12.92 -0.09 7.50
N ARG A 96 14.02 -0.13 6.74
CA ARG A 96 14.31 -1.17 5.75
C ARG A 96 15.71 -1.74 5.98
N SER A 97 15.81 -3.06 6.20
CA SER A 97 17.08 -3.79 6.33
C SER A 97 18.08 -3.09 7.28
N GLY A 98 17.59 -2.69 8.47
CA GLY A 98 18.38 -1.99 9.49
C GLY A 98 18.60 -0.48 9.25
N ARG A 99 18.29 0.06 8.07
CA ARG A 99 18.43 1.50 7.74
C ARG A 99 17.06 2.20 7.78
N THR A 100 17.02 3.42 8.28
CA THR A 100 15.81 4.26 8.26
C THR A 100 15.85 5.15 7.02
N VAL A 101 14.90 4.93 6.09
CA VAL A 101 14.75 5.75 4.88
C VAL A 101 13.69 6.80 5.13
N ARG A 102 14.04 8.09 4.99
CA ARG A 102 13.06 9.19 5.06
C ARG A 102 12.26 9.28 3.75
N LEU A 103 10.98 9.63 3.87
CA LEU A 103 10.03 9.67 2.76
C LEU A 103 9.58 11.09 2.41
N GLY A 104 10.16 12.11 3.04
CA GLY A 104 9.92 13.52 2.71
C GLY A 104 11.08 14.11 1.92
N PRO A 105 10.87 15.23 1.23
CA PRO A 105 11.99 16.05 0.74
C PRO A 105 12.88 16.46 1.92
N GLU A 106 14.18 16.55 1.66
CA GLU A 106 15.14 17.17 2.58
C GLU A 106 14.90 18.69 2.53
N ASP A 107 13.82 19.18 3.14
CA ASP A 107 13.59 20.62 3.20
C ASP A 107 14.36 21.22 4.39
N GLU A 108 15.49 21.85 4.05
CA GLU A 108 16.32 22.87 4.75
C GLU A 108 16.99 22.56 6.09
#